data_AF-A0A8H2RR11-F1
#
_entry.id   AF-A0A8H2RR11-F1
#
_cell.length_a   1.000
_cell.length_b   1.000
_cell.length_c   1.000
_cell.angle_alpha   90.00
_cell.angle_beta   90.00
_cell.angle_gamma   90.00
#
_symmetry.space_group_name_H-M   'P 1'
#
loop_
_entity.id
_entity.type
_entity.pdbx_description
1 polymer ?
#
loop_
_entity_poly.entity_id
_entity_poly.type
_entity_poly.pdbx_seq_one_letter_code
_entity_poly.pdbx_strand_id
1 'polypeptide(L)'
;MIYSHLLRVEHENPDIGGHEGSYTVFSTHYPYGNIVKSDSDLLIHNFAVLWDNNTNNSVIAFIELAIILGVFSPTKIIHLHKNTLTIVYDEQLDEVHLNNIMRTWTTIAHSASNNDWMLDTFNEMEVGSCTEINLPLRNNAHIIMACHDLGIKKLR
;
A
#
# COMPACT_ATOMS: atom_id res chain seq x y z
N MET A 1 5.64 9.75 -15.07
CA MET A 1 6.67 10.06 -14.06
C MET A 1 7.32 8.75 -13.64
N ILE A 2 8.64 8.71 -13.36
CA ILE A 2 9.27 7.49 -12.79
C ILE A 2 9.29 7.68 -11.28
N TYR A 3 8.56 6.84 -10.56
CA TYR A 3 8.47 6.91 -9.10
C TYR A 3 9.58 6.11 -8.41
N SER A 4 9.94 4.97 -8.98
CA SER A 4 10.86 3.99 -8.40
C SER A 4 11.37 3.06 -9.51
N HIS A 5 12.50 2.40 -9.28
CA HIS A 5 12.97 1.28 -10.10
C HIS A 5 12.34 -0.07 -9.70
N LEU A 6 11.67 -0.13 -8.55
CA LEU A 6 10.99 -1.32 -8.02
C LEU A 6 9.48 -1.35 -8.32
N LEU A 7 8.92 -0.19 -8.68
CA LEU A 7 7.49 -0.02 -8.90
C LEU A 7 7.20 0.31 -10.37
N ARG A 8 6.29 -0.45 -10.99
CA ARG A 8 5.71 -0.10 -12.28
C ARG A 8 4.37 0.60 -12.04
N VAL A 9 4.11 1.70 -12.73
CA VAL A 9 2.81 2.38 -12.69
C VAL A 9 1.86 1.65 -13.62
N GLU A 10 0.75 1.13 -13.08
CA GLU A 10 -0.33 0.53 -13.87
C GLU A 10 -1.39 1.55 -14.25
N HIS A 11 -1.70 2.46 -13.33
CA HIS A 11 -2.75 3.44 -13.48
C HIS A 11 -2.45 4.68 -12.65
N GLU A 12 -2.80 5.84 -13.18
CA GLU A 12 -2.72 7.12 -12.48
C GLU A 12 -4.05 7.85 -12.69
N ASN A 13 -4.75 8.14 -11.59
CA ASN A 13 -5.94 8.97 -11.59
C ASN A 13 -5.56 10.34 -11.01
N PRO A 14 -5.30 11.36 -11.85
CA PRO A 14 -5.03 12.70 -11.35
C PRO A 14 -6.28 13.28 -10.70
N ASP A 15 -6.14 14.05 -9.62
CA ASP A 15 -7.26 14.79 -9.05
C ASP A 15 -7.68 15.91 -10.02
N ILE A 16 -8.82 15.73 -10.68
CA ILE A 16 -9.42 16.72 -11.61
C ILE A 16 -10.48 17.58 -10.88
N GLY A 17 -10.44 17.64 -9.54
CA GLY A 17 -11.35 18.47 -8.74
C GLY A 17 -12.75 17.86 -8.58
N GLY A 18 -12.86 16.53 -8.70
CA GLY A 18 -14.13 15.81 -8.59
C GLY A 18 -13.95 14.52 -7.79
N HIS A 19 -14.40 14.56 -6.54
CA HIS A 19 -14.80 13.49 -5.58
C HIS A 19 -14.01 12.16 -5.45
N GLU A 20 -13.20 11.71 -6.39
CA GLU A 20 -12.57 10.38 -6.42
C GLU A 20 -11.13 10.34 -5.86
N GLY A 21 -10.57 11.50 -5.49
CA GLY A 21 -9.21 11.61 -4.95
C GLY A 21 -8.10 11.27 -5.97
N SER A 22 -6.91 11.81 -5.76
CA SER A 22 -5.74 11.45 -6.58
C SER A 22 -5.21 10.09 -6.12
N TYR A 23 -5.05 9.12 -7.01
CA TYR A 23 -4.41 7.86 -6.64
C TYR A 23 -3.58 7.28 -7.78
N THR A 24 -2.60 6.46 -7.40
CA THR A 24 -1.76 5.73 -8.35
C THR A 24 -1.78 4.24 -8.00
N VAL A 25 -2.01 3.39 -8.99
CA VAL A 25 -1.89 1.94 -8.85
C VAL A 25 -0.50 1.53 -9.32
N PHE A 26 0.22 0.85 -8.44
CA PHE A 26 1.54 0.31 -8.70
C PHE A 26 1.49 -1.22 -8.76
N SER A 27 2.45 -1.78 -9.48
CA SER A 27 2.77 -3.19 -9.43
C SER A 27 4.25 -3.41 -9.09
N THR A 28 4.52 -4.50 -8.39
CA THR A 28 5.87 -4.98 -8.11
C THR A 28 5.92 -6.52 -8.16
N HIS A 29 7.11 -7.09 -8.30
CA HIS A 29 7.29 -8.55 -8.31
C HIS A 29 7.15 -9.12 -6.89
N TYR A 30 6.57 -10.33 -6.79
CA TYR A 30 6.42 -11.04 -5.53
C TYR A 30 6.83 -12.53 -5.66
N PRO A 31 7.44 -13.15 -4.63
CA PRO A 31 8.04 -12.50 -3.48
C PRO A 31 9.31 -11.74 -3.87
N TYR A 32 9.57 -10.61 -3.21
CA TYR A 32 10.83 -9.88 -3.37
C TYR A 32 11.88 -10.49 -2.43
N GLY A 33 12.84 -11.26 -2.97
CA GLY A 33 13.93 -11.90 -2.22
C GLY A 33 14.20 -13.37 -2.60
N ASN A 34 15.23 -13.98 -1.99
CA ASN A 34 15.77 -15.32 -2.33
C ASN A 34 14.84 -16.52 -2.02
N ILE A 35 13.57 -16.31 -1.69
CA ILE A 35 12.59 -17.40 -1.54
C ILE A 35 11.99 -17.71 -2.91
N VAL A 36 12.84 -17.93 -3.90
CA VAL A 36 12.43 -18.50 -5.18
C VAL A 36 12.58 -20.01 -5.04
N LYS A 37 11.50 -20.69 -4.64
CA LYS A 37 11.40 -22.13 -4.92
C LYS A 37 11.32 -22.26 -6.43
N SER A 38 12.22 -23.04 -7.01
CA SER A 38 12.56 -23.02 -8.44
C SER A 38 11.48 -23.59 -9.39
N ASP A 39 10.21 -23.41 -9.09
CA ASP A 39 9.08 -23.89 -9.90
C ASP A 39 7.78 -23.08 -9.71
N SER A 40 7.78 -21.98 -8.95
CA SER A 40 6.56 -21.23 -8.65
C SER A 40 6.38 -20.03 -9.58
N ASP A 41 5.24 -20.00 -10.28
CA ASP A 41 4.71 -18.91 -11.10
C ASP A 41 5.19 -17.52 -10.67
N LEU A 42 5.64 -16.68 -11.62
CA LEU A 42 5.95 -15.28 -11.37
C LEU A 42 4.70 -14.60 -10.78
N LEU A 43 4.77 -14.13 -9.53
CA LEU A 43 3.67 -13.40 -8.92
C LEU A 43 3.92 -11.88 -9.04
N ILE A 44 2.84 -11.14 -9.25
CA ILE A 44 2.80 -9.69 -9.15
C ILE A 44 1.99 -9.33 -7.91
N HIS A 45 2.45 -8.31 -7.19
CA HIS A 45 1.68 -7.63 -6.17
C HIS A 45 1.26 -6.24 -6.68
N ASN A 46 -0.05 -6.07 -6.86
CA ASN A 46 -0.67 -4.78 -7.19
C ASN A 46 -1.17 -4.08 -5.93
N PHE A 47 -0.94 -2.78 -5.82
CA PHE A 47 -1.43 -1.97 -4.71
C PHE A 47 -1.68 -0.54 -5.16
N ALA A 48 -2.55 0.17 -4.46
CA ALA A 48 -2.83 1.57 -4.72
C ALA A 48 -2.22 2.47 -3.64
N VAL A 49 -1.82 3.68 -4.04
CA VAL A 49 -1.49 4.76 -3.13
C VAL A 49 -2.46 5.90 -3.37
N LEU A 50 -3.23 6.24 -2.34
CA LEU A 50 -4.11 7.40 -2.32
C LEU A 50 -3.29 8.63 -1.90
N TRP A 51 -3.37 9.68 -2.69
CA TRP A 51 -2.66 10.94 -2.49
C TRP A 51 -3.64 12.04 -2.06
N ASP A 52 -3.29 12.79 -1.03
CA ASP A 52 -4.09 13.92 -0.57
C ASP A 52 -4.06 15.10 -1.54
N ASN A 53 -2.90 15.39 -2.14
CA ASN A 53 -2.71 16.52 -3.06
C ASN A 53 -1.64 16.16 -4.10
N ASN A 54 -0.43 15.90 -3.61
CA ASN A 54 0.74 15.58 -4.42
C ASN A 54 1.38 14.28 -3.96
N THR A 55 2.13 13.67 -4.86
CA THR A 55 2.94 12.49 -4.61
C THR A 55 3.96 12.77 -3.51
N ASN A 56 4.07 11.88 -2.53
CA ASN A 56 4.99 12.03 -1.40
C ASN A 56 6.15 11.03 -1.49
N ASN A 57 7.37 11.55 -1.71
CA ASN A 57 8.56 10.72 -1.86
C ASN A 57 8.89 9.88 -0.62
N SER A 58 8.54 10.33 0.59
CA SER A 58 8.71 9.53 1.80
C SER A 58 7.80 8.30 1.81
N VAL A 59 6.60 8.39 1.22
CA VAL A 59 5.69 7.24 1.10
C VAL A 59 6.28 6.23 0.11
N ILE A 60 6.86 6.71 -0.99
CA ILE A 60 7.56 5.85 -1.94
C ILE A 60 8.77 5.16 -1.27
N ALA A 61 9.59 5.90 -0.52
CA ALA A 61 10.72 5.33 0.20
C ALA A 61 10.29 4.28 1.25
N PHE A 62 9.18 4.53 1.97
CA PHE A 62 8.57 3.55 2.88
C PHE A 62 8.20 2.25 2.14
N ILE A 63 7.51 2.38 0.99
CA ILE A 63 7.07 1.25 0.16
C ILE A 63 8.28 0.43 -0.31
N GLU A 64 9.29 1.09 -0.88
CA GLU A 64 10.50 0.44 -1.37
C GLU A 64 11.20 -0.34 -0.27
N LEU A 65 11.38 0.27 0.92
CA LEU A 65 12.04 -0.39 2.04
C LEU A 65 11.23 -1.58 2.57
N ALA A 66 9.89 -1.45 2.63
CA ALA A 66 9.02 -2.56 3.03
C ALA A 66 9.06 -3.74 2.04
N ILE A 67 9.17 -3.45 0.73
CA ILE A 67 9.34 -4.47 -0.32
C ILE A 67 10.70 -5.15 -0.16
N ILE A 68 11.78 -4.37 -0.01
CA ILE A 68 13.15 -4.89 0.14
C ILE A 68 13.26 -5.81 1.36
N LEU A 69 12.59 -5.47 2.46
CA LEU A 69 12.57 -6.25 3.70
C LEU A 69 11.59 -7.44 3.66
N GLY A 70 10.82 -7.60 2.58
CA GLY A 70 9.89 -8.72 2.41
C GLY A 70 8.64 -8.64 3.29
N VAL A 71 8.31 -7.45 3.82
CA VAL A 71 7.18 -7.25 4.75
C VAL A 71 6.02 -6.46 4.14
N PHE A 72 6.09 -6.15 2.85
CA PHE A 72 5.08 -5.33 2.17
C PHE A 72 3.74 -6.06 1.94
N SER A 73 3.79 -7.38 1.77
CA SER A 73 2.58 -8.18 1.57
C SER A 73 1.80 -8.34 2.87
N PRO A 74 0.45 -8.34 2.83
CA PRO A 74 -0.44 -8.27 1.68
C PRO A 74 -1.15 -6.90 1.57
N THR A 75 -0.39 -5.82 1.40
CA THR A 75 -0.94 -4.46 1.31
C THR A 75 -1.78 -4.24 0.05
N LYS A 76 -3.00 -3.70 0.16
CA LYS A 76 -3.85 -3.29 -0.97
C LYS A 76 -3.83 -1.79 -1.20
N ILE A 77 -3.99 -0.99 -0.15
CA ILE A 77 -4.03 0.48 -0.26
C ILE A 77 -3.11 1.10 0.79
N ILE A 78 -2.37 2.13 0.40
CA ILE A 78 -1.61 2.99 1.29
C ILE A 78 -2.16 4.40 1.17
N HIS A 79 -2.37 5.06 2.30
CA HIS A 79 -2.77 6.46 2.34
C HIS A 79 -2.02 7.16 3.45
N LEU A 80 -1.38 8.29 3.13
CA LEU A 80 -0.78 9.15 4.13
C LEU A 80 -1.62 10.43 4.24
N HIS A 81 -2.29 10.60 5.37
CA HIS A 81 -3.09 11.79 5.68
C HIS A 81 -2.70 12.39 7.03
N LYS A 82 -2.34 13.67 7.07
CA LYS A 82 -2.00 14.41 8.31
C LYS A 82 -1.07 13.60 9.25
N ASN A 83 0.03 13.07 8.69
CA ASN A 83 1.03 12.26 9.39
C ASN A 83 0.55 10.89 9.90
N THR A 84 -0.63 10.44 9.48
CA THR A 84 -1.11 9.07 9.71
C THR A 84 -0.91 8.28 8.43
N LEU A 85 0.00 7.31 8.46
CA LEU A 85 0.20 6.34 7.40
C LEU A 85 -0.77 5.19 7.65
N THR A 86 -1.81 5.12 6.82
CA THR A 86 -2.84 4.10 6.88
C THR A 86 -2.57 3.02 5.83
N ILE A 87 -2.54 1.76 6.27
CA ILE A 87 -2.33 0.60 5.39
C ILE A 87 -3.56 -0.30 5.43
N VAL A 88 -4.16 -0.52 4.28
CA VAL A 88 -5.24 -1.51 4.09
C VAL A 88 -4.62 -2.81 3.61
N TYR A 89 -4.89 -3.91 4.30
CA TYR A 89 -4.33 -5.22 3.99
C TYR A 89 -5.43 -6.28 3.73
N ASP A 90 -5.06 -7.35 3.03
CA ASP A 90 -5.95 -8.48 2.71
C ASP A 90 -6.38 -9.26 3.96
N GLU A 91 -7.60 -9.79 3.98
CA GLU A 91 -8.22 -10.50 5.11
C GLU A 91 -7.42 -11.71 5.63
N GLN A 92 -6.54 -12.31 4.81
CA GLN A 92 -5.96 -13.63 5.09
C GLN A 92 -4.76 -13.67 6.06
N LEU A 93 -4.45 -12.60 6.80
CA LEU A 93 -3.36 -12.63 7.79
C LEU A 93 -3.83 -13.17 9.14
N ASP A 94 -3.10 -14.15 9.69
CA ASP A 94 -3.25 -14.48 11.10
C ASP A 94 -2.66 -13.37 12.01
N GLU A 95 -3.18 -13.28 13.23
CA GLU A 95 -2.88 -12.21 14.18
C GLU A 95 -1.39 -12.14 14.55
N VAL A 96 -0.68 -13.28 14.55
CA VAL A 96 0.75 -13.33 14.91
C VAL A 96 1.60 -12.74 13.79
N HIS A 97 1.31 -13.09 12.54
CA HIS A 97 1.99 -12.52 11.38
C HIS A 97 1.67 -11.03 11.22
N LEU A 98 0.42 -10.64 11.42
CA LEU A 98 0.02 -9.23 11.39
C LEU A 98 0.81 -8.39 12.39
N ASN A 99 0.91 -8.83 13.65
CA ASN A 99 1.66 -8.10 14.68
C ASN A 99 3.15 -7.93 14.33
N ASN A 100 3.78 -8.94 13.72
CA ASN A 100 5.17 -8.86 13.30
C ASN A 100 5.36 -7.90 12.11
N ILE A 101 4.44 -7.95 11.15
CA ILE A 101 4.44 -7.04 10.00
C ILE A 101 4.23 -5.59 10.47
N MET A 102 3.24 -5.36 11.34
CA MET A 102 2.95 -4.04 11.92
C MET A 102 4.15 -3.44 12.64
N ARG A 103 4.85 -4.22 13.47
CA ARG A 103 6.08 -3.74 14.15
C ARG A 103 7.15 -3.32 13.15
N THR A 104 7.29 -4.06 12.06
CA THR A 104 8.25 -3.74 11.01
C THR A 104 7.83 -2.48 10.26
N TRP A 105 6.55 -2.36 9.88
CA TRP A 105 6.02 -1.14 9.27
C TRP A 105 6.20 0.09 10.14
N THR A 106 5.93 0.02 11.45
CA THR A 106 6.17 1.14 12.36
C THR A 106 7.64 1.55 12.36
N THR A 107 8.55 0.57 12.38
CA THR A 107 10.00 0.82 12.32
C THR A 107 10.39 1.51 11.01
N ILE A 108 9.87 1.03 9.88
CA ILE A 108 10.10 1.62 8.56
C ILE A 108 9.52 3.03 8.49
N ALA A 109 8.30 3.25 8.97
CA ALA A 109 7.62 4.55 8.97
C ALA A 109 8.41 5.60 9.75
N HIS A 110 8.95 5.24 10.92
CA HIS A 110 9.85 6.09 11.71
C HIS A 110 11.16 6.39 10.98
N SER A 111 11.67 5.48 10.16
CA SER A 111 12.91 5.71 9.38
C SER A 111 12.68 6.53 8.10
N ALA A 112 11.52 6.36 7.45
CA ALA A 112 11.17 6.99 6.19
C ALA A 112 10.67 8.43 6.38
N SER A 113 10.11 8.70 7.55
CA SER A 113 9.68 10.03 7.94
C SER A 113 10.63 10.58 9.01
N ASN A 114 11.31 11.68 8.71
CA ASN A 114 11.92 12.51 9.77
C ASN A 114 10.85 13.15 10.70
N ASN A 115 9.58 12.76 10.57
CA ASN A 115 8.38 13.35 11.14
C ASN A 115 7.47 12.21 11.60
N ASP A 116 7.60 11.78 12.86
CA ASP A 116 6.73 10.88 13.64
C ASP A 116 5.39 10.47 12.97
N TRP A 117 5.44 9.60 11.97
CA TRP A 117 4.23 9.06 11.37
C TRP A 117 3.56 8.11 12.35
N MET A 118 2.27 8.30 12.57
CA MET A 118 1.43 7.31 13.23
C MET A 118 1.05 6.25 12.19
N LEU A 119 1.17 4.98 12.56
CA LEU A 119 0.73 3.88 11.70
C LEU A 119 -0.70 3.48 12.09
N ASP A 120 -1.58 3.42 11.11
CA ASP A 120 -2.93 2.87 11.25
C ASP A 120 -3.11 1.73 10.24
N THR A 121 -3.89 0.71 10.59
CA THR A 121 -4.07 -0.46 9.73
C THR A 121 -5.50 -0.94 9.75
N PHE A 122 -6.04 -1.23 8.56
CA PHE A 122 -7.38 -1.79 8.41
C PHE A 122 -7.34 -3.08 7.61
N ASN A 123 -8.10 -4.07 8.07
CA ASN A 123 -8.51 -5.14 7.18
C ASN A 123 -9.37 -4.53 6.06
N GLU A 124 -9.25 -5.04 4.83
CA GLU A 124 -10.05 -4.56 3.70
C GLU A 124 -11.56 -4.56 3.96
N MET A 125 -12.06 -5.51 4.76
CA MET A 125 -13.48 -5.61 5.14
C MET A 125 -13.91 -4.51 6.12
N GLU A 126 -12.95 -3.90 6.81
CA GLU A 126 -13.18 -2.90 7.87
C GLU A 126 -12.92 -1.47 7.41
N VAL A 127 -12.36 -1.27 6.20
CA VAL A 127 -11.98 0.06 5.70
C VAL A 127 -13.16 1.03 5.64
N GLY A 128 -14.38 0.53 5.43
CA GLY A 128 -15.61 1.33 5.43
C GLY A 128 -15.99 1.91 6.79
N SER A 129 -15.40 1.40 7.87
CA SER A 129 -15.61 1.80 9.26
C SER A 129 -14.47 2.66 9.82
N CYS A 130 -13.52 3.08 8.98
CA CYS A 130 -12.37 3.86 9.44
C CYS A 130 -12.77 5.24 9.99
N THR A 131 -11.88 5.82 10.80
CA THR A 131 -12.11 7.08 11.54
C THR A 131 -12.31 8.28 10.61
N GLU A 132 -12.82 9.39 11.15
CA GLU A 132 -12.96 10.65 10.39
C GLU A 132 -11.63 11.19 9.85
N ILE A 133 -10.50 10.87 10.49
CA ILE A 133 -9.16 11.21 9.99
C ILE A 133 -8.91 10.54 8.64
N ASN A 134 -9.41 9.31 8.45
CA ASN A 134 -9.28 8.53 7.23
C ASN A 134 -10.49 8.70 6.29
N LEU A 135 -11.28 9.77 6.42
CA LEU A 135 -12.45 10.01 5.56
C LEU A 135 -12.12 9.94 4.05
N PRO A 136 -10.99 10.49 3.54
CA PRO A 136 -10.64 10.33 2.13
C PRO A 136 -10.44 8.86 1.74
N LEU A 137 -9.77 8.07 2.59
CA LEU A 137 -9.62 6.63 2.37
C LEU A 137 -10.97 5.92 2.40
N ARG A 138 -11.81 6.22 3.38
CA ARG A 138 -13.17 5.65 3.52
C ARG A 138 -13.99 5.82 2.24
N ASN A 139 -13.94 7.02 1.67
CA ASN A 139 -14.74 7.38 0.52
C ASN A 139 -14.23 6.75 -0.78
N ASN A 140 -12.93 6.48 -0.89
CA ASN A 140 -12.33 6.04 -2.16
C ASN A 140 -11.91 4.57 -2.16
N ALA A 141 -11.63 3.95 -1.02
CA ALA A 141 -11.07 2.60 -0.95
C ALA A 141 -11.93 1.56 -1.68
N HIS A 142 -13.25 1.61 -1.51
CA HIS A 142 -14.16 0.67 -2.17
C HIS A 142 -14.17 0.83 -3.71
N ILE A 143 -14.07 2.06 -4.21
CA ILE A 143 -14.01 2.34 -5.65
C ILE A 143 -12.68 1.81 -6.21
N ILE A 144 -11.56 2.13 -5.54
CA ILE A 144 -10.24 1.70 -5.98
C ILE A 144 -10.15 0.16 -5.99
N MET A 145 -10.63 -0.51 -4.94
CA MET A 145 -10.64 -1.98 -4.88
C MET A 145 -11.59 -2.63 -5.91
N ALA A 146 -12.71 -1.97 -6.25
CA ALA A 146 -13.64 -2.49 -7.25
C ALA A 146 -13.15 -2.29 -8.70
N CYS A 147 -12.42 -1.20 -8.95
CA CYS A 147 -11.91 -0.87 -10.28
C CYS A 147 -10.58 -1.58 -10.61
N HIS A 148 -9.80 -1.95 -9.60
CA HIS A 148 -8.46 -2.47 -9.77
C HIS A 148 -8.28 -3.82 -9.07
N ASP A 149 -7.64 -4.75 -9.76
CA ASP A 149 -7.30 -6.07 -9.23
C ASP A 149 -6.03 -5.96 -8.36
N LEU A 150 -6.24 -5.53 -7.10
CA LEU A 150 -5.23 -5.32 -6.06
C LEU A 150 -4.92 -6.62 -5.28
N GLY A 151 -3.72 -6.70 -4.71
CA GLY A 151 -3.21 -7.88 -4.00
C GLY A 151 -2.22 -8.69 -4.84
N ILE A 152 -1.93 -9.90 -4.38
CA ILE A 152 -0.96 -10.81 -5.01
C ILE A 152 -1.67 -11.72 -6.01
N LYS A 153 -1.12 -11.83 -7.22
CA LYS A 153 -1.66 -12.68 -8.28
C LYS A 153 -0.57 -13.26 -9.18
N LYS A 154 -0.93 -14.30 -9.93
CA LYS A 154 -0.06 -14.90 -10.94
C LYS A 154 0.03 -13.99 -12.16
N LEU A 155 1.25 -13.81 -12.67
CA LEU A 155 1.50 -13.25 -13.99
C LEU A 155 0.98 -14.23 -15.03
N ARG A 156 -0.01 -13.81 -15.82
CA ARG A 156 -0.53 -14.59 -16.96
C ARG A 156 0.32 -14.39 -18.21
#